data_AF-A0A3D9CAG0-F1
#
_entry.id   AF-A0A3D9CAG0-F1
#
_cell.length_a   1.000
_cell.length_b   1.000
_cell.length_c   1.000
_cell.angle_alpha   90.00
_cell.angle_beta   90.00
_cell.angle_gamma   90.00
#
_symmetry.space_group_name_H-M   'P 1'
#
loop_
_entity.id
_entity.type
_entity.pdbx_description
1 polymer ?
#
loop_
_entity_poly.entity_id
_entity_poly.type
_entity_poly.pdbx_seq_one_letter_code
_entity_poly.pdbx_strand_id
1 'polypeptide(L)'
;MNGKDTIERVLFYFLDIDTFDNEKDYSLLRAVMYKDKAKPGEEYYEGEAYYNGEWHPFKGALSYYPDPTPGEFIDEVRAKEIMKIIDQEII
;
A
#
# COMPACT_ATOMS: atom_id res chain seq x y z
N MET A 1 -11.73 9.09 14.66
CA MET A 1 -10.81 7.95 14.88
C MET A 1 -9.88 7.93 13.68
N ASN A 2 -8.57 8.02 13.89
CA ASN A 2 -7.61 7.88 12.79
C ASN A 2 -7.67 6.42 12.31
N GLY A 3 -7.91 6.19 11.01
CA GLY A 3 -8.06 4.84 10.45
C GLY A 3 -6.88 3.89 10.70
N LYS A 4 -5.74 4.39 11.21
CA LYS A 4 -4.59 3.59 11.63
C LYS A 4 -4.88 2.71 12.86
N ASP A 5 -5.73 3.14 13.79
CA ASP A 5 -6.02 2.39 15.02
C ASP A 5 -6.98 1.21 14.79
N THR A 6 -7.51 1.11 13.58
CA THR A 6 -8.51 0.11 13.18
C THR A 6 -7.96 -0.97 12.25
N ILE A 7 -6.70 -0.83 11.81
CA ILE A 7 -5.99 -1.85 11.04
C ILE A 7 -5.62 -3.00 11.99
N GLU A 8 -6.05 -4.21 11.63
CA GLU A 8 -5.66 -5.45 12.31
C GLU A 8 -4.30 -5.93 11.82
N ARG A 9 -4.11 -5.94 10.50
CA ARG A 9 -2.92 -6.47 9.86
C ARG A 9 -2.72 -5.87 8.47
N VAL A 10 -1.46 -5.63 8.09
CA VAL A 10 -1.08 -5.42 6.69
C VAL A 10 -0.82 -6.78 6.05
N LEU A 11 -1.49 -7.08 4.95
CA LEU A 11 -1.33 -8.34 4.22
C LEU A 11 -0.07 -8.34 3.36
N PHE A 12 0.15 -7.25 2.62
CA PHE A 12 1.34 -7.06 1.80
C PHE A 12 1.57 -5.57 1.51
N TYR A 13 2.80 -5.26 1.12
CA TYR A 13 3.17 -4.05 0.40
C TYR A 13 3.58 -4.42 -1.02
N PHE A 14 3.22 -3.57 -1.97
CA PHE A 14 3.52 -3.77 -3.37
C PHE A 14 4.10 -2.50 -3.94
N LEU A 15 5.25 -2.63 -4.59
CA LEU A 15 5.96 -1.55 -5.24
C LEU A 15 5.82 -1.69 -6.75
N ASP A 16 5.27 -0.68 -7.37
CA ASP A 16 5.29 -0.50 -8.82
C ASP A 16 6.25 0.64 -9.17
N ILE A 17 7.07 0.43 -10.20
CA ILE A 17 8.08 1.40 -10.64
C ILE A 17 7.88 1.62 -12.12
N ASP A 18 7.32 2.77 -12.47
CA ASP A 18 7.22 3.22 -13.85
C ASP A 18 8.43 4.06 -14.21
N THR A 19 8.93 3.89 -15.43
CA THR A 19 10.00 4.74 -15.97
C THR A 19 9.45 5.56 -17.11
N PHE A 20 9.39 6.88 -16.93
CA PHE A 20 8.97 7.83 -17.95
C PHE A 20 10.04 8.92 -18.08
N ASP A 21 10.53 9.15 -19.30
CA ASP A 21 11.58 10.14 -19.59
C ASP A 21 12.88 10.01 -18.74
N ASN A 22 13.33 8.77 -18.49
CA ASN A 22 14.45 8.41 -17.59
C ASN A 22 14.25 8.77 -16.10
N GLU A 23 13.09 9.29 -15.72
CA GLU A 23 12.71 9.46 -14.33
C GLU A 23 11.94 8.23 -13.85
N LYS A 24 12.23 7.81 -12.62
CA LYS A 24 11.51 6.71 -11.96
C LYS A 24 10.37 7.30 -11.15
N ASP A 25 9.16 6.90 -11.48
CA ASP A 25 7.99 7.15 -10.67
C ASP A 25 7.73 5.92 -9.79
N TYR A 26 7.58 6.15 -8.48
CA TYR A 26 7.41 5.09 -7.49
C TYR A 26 5.98 5.10 -7.00
N SER A 27 5.26 4.00 -7.24
CA SER A 27 3.93 3.78 -6.73
C SER A 27 3.96 2.72 -5.64
N LEU A 28 3.49 3.08 -4.45
CA LEU A 28 3.45 2.18 -3.30
C LEU A 28 2.00 1.85 -2.93
N LEU A 29 1.68 0.57 -2.95
CA LEU A 29 0.38 0.02 -2.61
C LEU A 29 0.48 -0.90 -1.39
N ARG A 30 -0.64 -1.09 -0.69
CA ARG A 30 -0.79 -2.13 0.34
C ARG A 30 -2.20 -2.69 0.36
N ALA A 31 -2.34 -3.91 0.88
CA ALA A 31 -3.64 -4.42 1.31
C ALA A 31 -3.67 -4.54 2.82
N VAL A 32 -4.74 -4.06 3.44
CA VAL A 32 -4.92 -4.03 4.90
C VAL A 32 -6.22 -4.72 5.30
N MET A 33 -6.16 -5.44 6.41
CA MET A 33 -7.32 -6.01 7.08
C MET A 33 -7.76 -5.07 8.20
N TYR A 34 -9.06 -4.80 8.30
CA TYR A 34 -9.64 -3.90 9.31
C TYR A 34 -10.50 -4.69 10.30
N LYS A 35 -10.24 -4.51 11.61
CA LYS A 35 -10.94 -5.24 12.68
C LYS A 35 -12.39 -4.80 12.90
N ASP A 36 -12.70 -3.54 12.59
CA ASP A 36 -13.97 -2.90 12.93
C ASP A 36 -14.89 -2.65 11.73
N LYS A 37 -14.40 -2.87 10.52
CA LYS A 37 -15.17 -2.80 9.28
C LYS A 37 -15.83 -4.13 8.89
N ALA A 38 -15.35 -5.23 9.48
CA ALA A 38 -15.88 -6.55 9.20
C ALA A 38 -17.21 -6.80 9.93
N LYS A 39 -18.14 -7.49 9.26
CA LYS A 39 -19.33 -8.03 9.93
C LYS A 39 -18.92 -9.21 10.82
N PRO A 40 -19.71 -9.55 11.86
CA PRO A 40 -19.45 -10.74 12.66
C PRO A 40 -19.30 -12.00 11.79
N GLY A 41 -18.13 -12.64 11.86
CA GLY A 41 -17.82 -13.85 11.08
C GLY A 41 -17.28 -13.60 9.66
N GLU A 42 -17.04 -12.36 9.28
CA GLU A 42 -16.41 -11.98 8.00
C GLU A 42 -15.04 -11.33 8.25
N GLU A 43 -14.21 -11.27 7.22
CA GLU A 43 -12.97 -10.49 7.19
C GLU A 43 -13.16 -9.33 6.20
N TYR A 44 -12.71 -8.14 6.57
CA TYR A 44 -12.77 -6.97 5.69
C TYR A 44 -11.36 -6.53 5.29
N TYR A 45 -11.15 -6.44 3.98
CA TYR A 45 -9.89 -6.03 3.38
C TYR A 45 -10.08 -4.83 2.48
N GLU A 46 -9.11 -3.93 2.48
CA GLU A 46 -9.08 -2.78 1.61
C GLU A 46 -7.70 -2.62 1.00
N GLY A 47 -7.67 -2.30 -0.29
CA GLY A 47 -6.46 -1.88 -0.97
C GLY A 47 -6.23 -0.38 -0.74
N GLU A 48 -4.98 0.03 -0.60
CA GLU A 48 -4.60 1.42 -0.38
C GLU A 48 -3.37 1.79 -1.22
N ALA A 49 -3.30 3.05 -1.64
CA ALA A 49 -2.16 3.66 -2.32
C ALA A 49 -1.57 4.76 -1.44
N TYR A 50 -0.26 4.90 -1.45
CA TYR A 50 0.45 5.95 -0.70
C TYR A 50 0.74 7.15 -1.60
N TYR A 51 0.34 8.34 -1.16
CA TYR A 51 0.74 9.61 -1.77
C TYR A 51 0.47 10.75 -0.79
N ASN A 52 1.20 11.86 -0.91
CA ASN A 52 1.06 13.06 -0.07
C ASN A 52 1.12 12.78 1.45
N GLY A 53 2.02 11.89 1.90
CA GLY A 53 2.18 11.57 3.32
C GLY A 53 1.13 10.62 3.91
N GLU A 54 0.15 10.16 3.12
CA GLU A 54 -0.99 9.40 3.62
C GLU A 54 -1.33 8.18 2.76
N TRP A 55 -2.02 7.22 3.39
CA TRP A 55 -2.59 6.06 2.71
C TRP A 55 -4.04 6.38 2.33
N HIS A 56 -4.38 6.15 1.07
CA HIS A 56 -5.71 6.42 0.52
C HIS A 56 -6.35 5.14 -0.04
N PRO A 57 -7.67 4.95 0.11
CA PRO A 57 -8.38 3.82 -0.50
C PRO A 57 -8.11 3.69 -2.00
N PHE A 58 -7.67 2.51 -2.42
CA PHE A 58 -7.41 2.16 -3.80
C PHE A 58 -7.74 0.68 -4.06
N LYS A 59 -8.91 0.43 -4.65
CA LYS A 59 -9.38 -0.95 -4.95
C LYS A 59 -8.43 -1.72 -5.86
N GLY A 60 -7.67 -1.03 -6.72
CA GLY A 60 -6.72 -1.65 -7.63
C GLY A 60 -5.59 -2.40 -6.93
N ALA A 61 -5.25 -2.06 -5.68
CA ALA A 61 -4.20 -2.77 -4.94
C ALA A 61 -4.55 -4.25 -4.70
N LEU A 62 -5.84 -4.59 -4.62
CA LEU A 62 -6.29 -5.99 -4.45
C LEU A 62 -6.15 -6.82 -5.74
N SER A 63 -6.00 -6.18 -6.91
CA SER A 63 -5.82 -6.88 -8.20
C SER A 63 -4.48 -7.61 -8.31
N TYR A 64 -3.50 -7.24 -7.48
CA TYR A 64 -2.15 -7.82 -7.47
C TYR A 64 -2.04 -9.06 -6.57
N TYR A 65 -3.14 -9.48 -5.93
CA TYR A 65 -3.18 -10.64 -5.06
C TYR A 65 -4.19 -11.69 -5.56
N PRO A 66 -3.82 -12.98 -5.64
CA PRO A 66 -2.52 -13.55 -5.30
C PRO A 66 -1.49 -13.52 -6.46
N ASP A 67 -1.85 -12.99 -7.63
CA ASP A 67 -1.02 -13.06 -8.85
C ASP A 67 -0.36 -11.70 -9.17
N PRO A 68 0.95 -11.54 -8.89
CA PRO A 68 1.65 -10.27 -9.06
C PRO A 68 2.09 -10.06 -10.50
N THR A 69 1.41 -9.19 -11.23
CA THR A 69 1.95 -8.61 -12.47
C THR A 69 1.45 -7.19 -12.72
N PRO A 70 2.31 -6.25 -13.14
CA PRO A 70 3.75 -6.10 -12.86
C PRO A 70 4.02 -5.33 -11.55
N GLY A 71 5.13 -5.63 -10.88
CA GLY A 71 5.63 -4.97 -9.65
C GLY A 71 6.25 -5.97 -8.65
N GLU A 72 6.72 -5.50 -7.50
CA GLU A 72 7.45 -6.29 -6.48
C GLU A 72 6.73 -6.25 -5.13
N PHE A 73 6.50 -7.42 -4.52
CA PHE A 73 6.10 -7.48 -3.11
C PHE A 73 7.30 -7.19 -2.22
N ILE A 74 7.16 -6.19 -1.36
CA ILE A 74 8.23 -5.73 -0.45
C ILE A 74 7.80 -5.84 1.01
N ASP A 75 8.77 -5.80 1.93
CA ASP A 75 8.49 -5.76 3.36
C ASP A 75 8.17 -4.32 3.86
N GLU A 76 7.76 -4.20 5.13
CA GLU A 76 7.42 -2.91 5.74
C GLU A 76 8.63 -1.97 5.83
N VAL A 77 9.84 -2.51 6.05
CA VAL A 77 11.06 -1.70 6.16
C VAL A 77 11.32 -1.00 4.83
N ARG A 78 11.28 -1.77 3.74
CA ARG A 78 11.44 -1.26 2.38
C ARG A 78 10.30 -0.32 1.99
N ALA A 79 9.06 -0.63 2.37
CA ALA A 79 7.92 0.25 2.10
C ALA A 79 8.12 1.64 2.74
N LYS A 80 8.61 1.70 3.99
CA LYS A 80 8.93 2.96 4.68
C LYS A 80 10.05 3.75 3.99
N GLU A 81 11.03 3.08 3.39
CA GLU A 81 12.05 3.76 2.58
C GLU A 81 11.45 4.37 1.32
N ILE A 82 10.57 3.66 0.63
CA ILE A 82 9.86 4.17 -0.56
C ILE A 82 8.94 5.34 -0.20
N MET A 83 8.24 5.30 0.93
CA MET A 83 7.40 6.41 1.40
C MET A 83 8.18 7.73 1.49
N LYS A 84 9.41 7.69 2.02
CA LYS A 84 10.29 8.87 2.07
C LYS A 84 10.67 9.39 0.68
N ILE A 85 10.90 8.47 -0.27
CA ILE A 85 11.19 8.84 -1.66
C ILE A 85 9.98 9.53 -2.30
N ILE A 86 8.78 8.96 -2.13
CA ILE A 86 7.52 9.52 -2.66
C ILE A 86 7.23 10.89 -2.06
N ASP A 87 7.38 11.05 -0.75
CA ASP A 87 7.13 12.32 -0.06
C ASP A 87 8.22 13.37 -0.30
N GLN A 88 9.26 13.03 -1.08
CA GLN A 88 10.42 13.88 -1.30
C GLN A 88 11.12 14.27 0.02
N GLU A 89 10.97 13.44 1.05
CA GLU A 89 11.75 13.51 2.29
C GLU A 89 13.15 12.99 1.99
N ILE A 90 13.94 13.82 1.31
CA ILE A 90 15.33 13.54 0.94
C ILE A 90 16.12 13.12 2.21
N ILE A 91 16.82 11.98 2.12
CA ILE A 91 17.84 11.52 3.08
C ILE A 91 19.13 12.35 2.90
#